data_AF-V5TMH1-F1
#
_entry.id   AF-V5TMH1-F1
#
_cell.length_a   1.000
_cell.length_b   1.000
_cell.length_c   1.000
_cell.angle_alpha   90.00
_cell.angle_beta   90.00
_cell.angle_gamma   90.00
#
_symmetry.space_group_name_H-M   'P 1'
#
loop_
_entity.id
_entity.type
_entity.pdbx_description
1 polymer ?
#
loop_
_entity_poly.entity_id
_entity_poly.type
_entity_poly.pdbx_seq_one_letter_code
_entity_poly.pdbx_strand_id
1 'polypeptide(L)'
;MGEFVLQLDGLGLQQMGLEFGGGGLIGGIIGFAAKKVAKLIAVIIGIELALFKFLETRGILQVNWDAIGGAAQNATGTAGNAASAQPPSWVTSLLSALPVSAGFTAGFLVGFKKG
;
A
#
# COMPACT_ATOMS: atom_id res chain seq x y z
N MET A 1 -41.56 1.30 -19.88
CA MET A 1 -40.35 2.01 -19.39
C MET A 1 -39.50 1.17 -18.43
N GLY A 2 -39.64 -0.18 -18.39
CA GLY A 2 -38.83 -1.05 -17.51
C GLY A 2 -37.58 -1.64 -18.17
N GLU A 3 -37.65 -1.97 -19.47
CA GLU A 3 -36.52 -2.62 -20.16
C GLU A 3 -35.35 -1.68 -20.49
N PHE A 4 -35.62 -0.38 -20.68
CA PHE A 4 -34.57 0.62 -20.92
C PHE A 4 -33.70 0.87 -19.68
N VAL A 5 -34.26 0.63 -18.48
CA VAL A 5 -33.53 0.72 -17.20
C VAL A 5 -32.62 -0.49 -17.01
N LEU A 6 -33.08 -1.69 -17.35
CA LEU A 6 -32.28 -2.92 -17.24
C LEU A 6 -31.11 -2.98 -18.24
N GLN A 7 -31.29 -2.38 -19.43
CA GLN A 7 -30.24 -2.30 -20.44
C GLN A 7 -29.15 -1.26 -20.06
N LEU A 8 -29.51 -0.22 -19.31
CA LEU A 8 -28.56 0.71 -18.68
C LEU A 8 -27.80 0.05 -17.52
N ASP A 9 -28.49 -0.78 -16.74
CA ASP A 9 -27.92 -1.49 -15.57
C ASP A 9 -26.90 -2.56 -15.98
N GLY A 10 -27.17 -3.29 -17.08
CA GLY A 10 -26.25 -4.29 -17.64
C GLY A 10 -24.95 -3.70 -18.20
N LEU A 11 -25.05 -2.56 -18.91
CA LEU A 11 -23.88 -1.84 -19.43
C LEU A 11 -23.09 -1.19 -18.28
N GLY A 12 -23.76 -0.66 -17.26
CA GLY A 12 -23.13 -0.13 -16.05
C GLY A 12 -22.38 -1.20 -15.27
N LEU A 13 -22.98 -2.36 -15.01
CA LEU A 13 -22.34 -3.48 -14.30
C LEU A 13 -21.18 -4.11 -15.09
N GLN A 14 -21.31 -4.24 -16.42
CA GLN A 14 -20.22 -4.73 -17.25
C GLN A 14 -19.06 -3.73 -17.33
N GLN A 15 -19.36 -2.44 -17.43
CA GLN A 15 -18.34 -1.40 -17.47
C GLN A 15 -17.66 -1.23 -16.10
N MET A 16 -18.43 -1.26 -15.01
CA MET A 16 -17.90 -1.29 -13.64
C MET A 16 -17.11 -2.57 -13.36
N GLY A 17 -17.56 -3.73 -13.85
CA GLY A 17 -16.84 -4.99 -13.72
C GLY A 17 -15.53 -5.02 -14.49
N LEU A 18 -15.49 -4.38 -15.66
CA LEU A 18 -14.27 -4.23 -16.46
C LEU A 18 -13.29 -3.24 -15.82
N GLU A 19 -13.78 -2.12 -15.29
CA GLU A 19 -12.99 -1.11 -14.58
C GLU A 19 -12.43 -1.65 -13.24
N PHE A 20 -13.27 -2.35 -12.47
CA PHE A 20 -12.90 -3.00 -11.21
C PHE A 20 -11.95 -4.19 -11.44
N GLY A 21 -12.25 -5.02 -12.45
CA GLY A 21 -11.44 -6.18 -12.83
C GLY A 21 -10.08 -5.79 -13.40
N GLY A 22 -10.04 -4.75 -14.23
CA GLY A 22 -8.79 -4.18 -14.76
C GLY A 22 -7.94 -3.57 -13.65
N GLY A 23 -8.55 -2.77 -12.77
CA GLY A 23 -7.90 -2.23 -11.58
C GLY A 23 -7.33 -3.31 -10.68
N GLY A 24 -8.10 -4.38 -10.41
CA GLY A 24 -7.68 -5.50 -9.58
C GLY A 24 -6.56 -6.36 -10.18
N LEU A 25 -6.54 -6.55 -11.50
CA LEU A 25 -5.45 -7.25 -12.17
C LEU A 25 -4.13 -6.47 -12.03
N ILE A 26 -4.16 -5.18 -12.36
CA ILE A 26 -3.01 -4.29 -12.27
C ILE A 26 -2.54 -4.18 -10.81
N GLY A 27 -3.47 -3.97 -9.89
CA GLY A 27 -3.21 -3.98 -8.45
C GLY A 27 -2.54 -5.27 -8.01
N GLY A 28 -3.04 -6.43 -8.46
CA GLY A 28 -2.45 -7.73 -8.14
C GLY A 28 -1.01 -7.92 -8.61
N ILE A 29 -0.69 -7.52 -9.83
CA ILE A 29 0.69 -7.60 -10.36
C ILE A 29 1.61 -6.67 -9.56
N ILE A 30 1.17 -5.43 -9.32
CA ILE A 30 1.94 -4.45 -8.56
C ILE A 30 2.13 -4.90 -7.11
N GLY A 31 1.09 -5.42 -6.46
CA GLY A 31 1.16 -5.94 -5.10
C GLY A 31 2.16 -7.09 -4.97
N PHE A 32 2.17 -8.01 -5.94
CA PHE A 32 3.13 -9.10 -5.98
C PHE A 32 4.58 -8.59 -6.08
N ALA A 33 4.84 -7.63 -6.96
CA ALA A 33 6.16 -7.01 -7.10
C ALA A 33 6.56 -6.23 -5.84
N ALA A 34 5.63 -5.46 -5.27
CA ALA A 34 5.84 -4.67 -4.06
C ALA A 34 6.31 -5.53 -2.88
N LYS A 35 5.82 -6.77 -2.73
CA LYS A 35 6.33 -7.67 -1.68
C LYS A 35 7.78 -8.09 -1.87
N LYS A 36 8.24 -8.28 -3.11
CA LYS A 36 9.66 -8.57 -3.38
C LYS A 36 10.55 -7.39 -3.03
N VAL A 37 10.12 -6.18 -3.41
CA VAL A 37 10.82 -4.94 -3.06
C VAL A 37 10.85 -4.73 -1.54
N ALA A 38 9.74 -4.96 -0.85
CA ALA A 38 9.66 -4.87 0.61
C ALA A 38 10.62 -5.86 1.29
N LYS A 39 10.72 -7.10 0.80
CA LYS A 39 11.69 -8.09 1.29
C LYS A 39 13.13 -7.60 1.11
N LEU A 40 13.46 -7.01 -0.05
CA LEU A 40 14.80 -6.47 -0.31
C LEU A 40 15.15 -5.32 0.64
N ILE A 41 14.23 -4.36 0.81
CA ILE A 41 14.42 -3.23 1.73
C ILE A 41 14.58 -3.72 3.17
N ALA A 42 13.77 -4.68 3.61
CA ALA A 42 13.87 -5.27 4.95
C ALA A 42 15.25 -5.90 5.20
N VAL A 43 15.82 -6.58 4.20
CA VAL A 43 17.17 -7.16 4.30
C VAL A 43 18.23 -6.06 4.44
N ILE A 44 18.16 -5.00 3.62
CA ILE A 44 19.12 -3.89 3.68
C ILE A 44 19.10 -3.23 5.06
N ILE A 45 17.92 -2.86 5.55
CA ILE A 45 17.75 -2.24 6.87
C ILE A 45 18.25 -3.18 7.98
N GLY A 46 17.94 -4.48 7.89
CA GLY A 46 18.40 -5.46 8.88
C GLY A 46 19.92 -5.57 8.95
N ILE A 47 20.60 -5.54 7.80
CA ILE A 47 22.08 -5.56 7.73
C ILE A 47 22.65 -4.27 8.33
N GLU A 48 22.10 -3.11 7.98
CA GLU A 48 22.55 -1.82 8.53
C GLU A 48 22.43 -1.77 10.07
N LEU A 49 21.29 -2.21 10.61
CA LEU A 49 21.09 -2.30 12.06
C LEU A 49 22.05 -3.30 12.72
N ALA A 50 22.33 -4.44 12.08
CA ALA A 50 23.30 -5.41 12.57
C ALA A 50 24.72 -4.84 12.58
N LEU A 51 25.11 -4.09 11.54
CA LEU A 51 26.40 -3.40 11.48
C LEU A 51 26.54 -2.36 12.59
N PHE A 52 25.50 -1.55 12.83
CA PHE A 52 25.51 -0.58 13.94
C PHE A 52 25.61 -1.27 15.29
N LYS A 53 24.91 -2.37 15.51
CA LYS A 53 25.02 -3.14 16.77
C LYS A 53 26.41 -3.75 16.96
N PHE A 54 27.04 -4.18 15.88
CA PHE A 54 28.41 -4.70 15.92
C PHE A 54 29.42 -3.61 16.28
N LEU A 55 29.31 -2.43 15.67
CA LEU A 55 30.18 -1.28 15.99
C LEU A 55 29.96 -0.77 17.43
N GLU A 56 28.73 -0.85 17.94
CA GLU A 56 28.42 -0.55 19.33
C GLU A 56 29.14 -1.50 20.29
N THR A 57 29.15 -2.80 19.98
CA THR A 57 29.85 -3.82 20.79
C THR A 57 31.37 -3.62 20.78
N ARG A 58 31.93 -3.06 19.71
CA ARG A 58 33.35 -2.71 19.60
C ARG A 58 33.71 -1.39 20.29
N GLY A 59 32.73 -0.66 20.82
CA GLY A 59 32.94 0.64 21.47
C GLY A 59 33.30 1.78 20.51
N ILE A 60 33.10 1.59 19.19
CA ILE A 60 33.42 2.60 18.16
C ILE A 60 32.28 3.63 18.03
N LEU A 61 31.04 3.23 18.34
CA LEU A 61 29.85 4.06 18.16
C LEU A 61 28.83 3.79 19.29
N GLN A 62 28.09 4.80 19.75
CA GLN A 62 26.92 4.61 20.62
C GLN A 62 25.64 4.73 19.79
N VAL A 63 24.77 3.71 19.86
CA VAL A 63 23.50 3.68 19.13
C VAL A 63 22.37 4.02 20.09
N ASN A 64 21.62 5.10 19.81
CA ASN A 64 20.43 5.45 20.59
C ASN A 64 19.21 4.66 20.09
N TRP A 65 18.93 3.54 20.75
CA TRP A 65 17.80 2.67 20.42
C TRP A 65 16.43 3.32 20.65
N ASP A 66 16.31 4.27 21.56
CA ASP A 66 15.07 5.00 21.84
C ASP A 66 14.71 5.95 20.68
N ALA A 67 15.71 6.65 20.14
CA ALA A 67 15.53 7.50 18.95
C ALA A 67 15.15 6.68 17.71
N ILE A 68 15.72 5.49 17.53
CA ILE A 68 15.36 4.57 16.42
C ILE A 68 13.92 4.08 16.58
N GLY A 69 13.52 3.67 17.79
CA GLY A 69 12.14 3.27 18.10
C GLY A 69 11.14 4.39 17.86
N GLY A 70 11.45 5.59 18.35
CA GLY A 70 10.65 6.80 18.13
C GLY A 70 10.52 7.18 16.67
N ALA A 71 11.59 7.09 15.88
CA ALA A 71 11.54 7.34 14.44
C ALA A 71 10.66 6.31 13.71
N ALA A 72 10.74 5.02 14.07
CA ALA A 72 9.89 3.98 13.50
C ALA A 72 8.41 4.17 13.86
N GLN A 73 8.12 4.56 15.11
CA GLN A 73 6.77 4.87 15.57
C GLN A 73 6.20 6.11 14.87
N ASN A 74 7.00 7.16 14.70
CA ASN A 74 6.60 8.36 13.96
C ASN A 74 6.33 8.06 12.48
N ALA A 75 7.16 7.24 11.84
CA ALA A 75 6.95 6.80 10.47
C ALA A 75 5.64 6.02 10.32
N THR A 76 5.37 5.09 11.24
CA THR A 76 4.13 4.29 11.27
C THR A 76 2.92 5.17 11.58
N GLY A 77 3.04 6.09 12.54
CA GLY A 77 2.00 7.04 12.92
C GLY A 77 1.66 8.00 11.78
N THR A 78 2.65 8.45 11.02
CA THR A 78 2.43 9.30 9.82
C THR A 78 1.64 8.56 8.75
N ALA A 79 1.94 7.27 8.52
CA ALA A 79 1.18 6.42 7.60
C ALA A 79 -0.28 6.22 8.08
N GLY A 80 -0.49 6.02 9.38
CA GLY A 80 -1.83 5.92 9.98
C GLY A 80 -2.62 7.24 9.92
N ASN A 81 -1.96 8.36 10.18
CA ASN A 81 -2.58 9.69 10.16
C ASN A 81 -2.95 10.15 8.75
N ALA A 82 -2.20 9.74 7.73
CA ALA A 82 -2.58 9.97 6.33
C ALA A 82 -3.90 9.28 5.95
N ALA A 83 -4.32 8.25 6.69
CA ALA A 83 -5.60 7.56 6.49
C ALA A 83 -6.76 8.18 7.30
N SER A 84 -6.47 8.98 8.34
CA SER A 84 -7.48 9.52 9.27
C SER A 84 -7.64 11.05 9.20
N ALA A 85 -6.63 11.79 8.71
CA ALA A 85 -6.73 13.22 8.47
C ALA A 85 -7.43 13.51 7.13
N GLN A 86 -8.10 14.66 7.06
CA GLN A 86 -8.85 15.18 5.91
C GLN A 86 -8.17 14.78 4.57
N PRO A 87 -8.89 14.06 3.68
CA PRO A 87 -8.26 13.39 2.55
C PRO A 87 -7.49 14.40 1.70
N PRO A 88 -6.17 14.20 1.50
CA PRO A 88 -5.37 14.99 0.56
C PRO A 88 -6.05 15.08 -0.81
N SER A 89 -5.76 16.13 -1.59
CA SER A 89 -6.40 16.35 -2.90
C SER A 89 -6.29 15.17 -3.88
N TRP A 90 -5.24 14.35 -3.77
CA TRP A 90 -5.09 13.12 -4.55
C TRP A 90 -5.96 11.96 -4.03
N VAL A 91 -6.24 11.92 -2.72
CA VAL A 91 -7.16 10.95 -2.10
C VAL A 91 -8.60 11.27 -2.47
N THR A 92 -9.00 12.56 -2.50
CA THR A 92 -10.34 12.93 -2.97
C THR A 92 -10.54 12.57 -4.44
N SER A 93 -9.51 12.70 -5.28
CA SER A 93 -9.55 12.17 -6.66
C SER A 93 -9.69 10.64 -6.71
N LEU A 94 -8.98 9.89 -5.87
CA LEU A 94 -9.13 8.43 -5.77
C LEU A 94 -10.49 7.98 -5.25
N LEU A 95 -11.11 8.76 -4.35
CA LEU A 95 -12.46 8.54 -3.88
C LEU A 95 -13.49 8.81 -4.99
N SER A 96 -13.25 9.78 -5.86
CA SER A 96 -14.10 9.99 -7.04
C SER A 96 -13.97 8.87 -8.09
N ALA A 97 -12.85 8.13 -8.09
CA ALA A 97 -12.61 6.93 -8.89
C ALA A 97 -12.78 5.63 -8.06
N LEU A 98 -13.67 5.66 -7.06
CA LEU A 98 -13.91 4.58 -6.09
C LEU A 98 -14.00 3.15 -6.68
N PRO A 99 -14.72 2.90 -7.78
CA PRO A 99 -14.80 1.57 -8.38
C PRO A 99 -13.43 1.04 -8.84
N VAL A 100 -12.62 1.89 -9.46
CA VAL A 100 -11.27 1.54 -9.93
C VAL A 100 -10.31 1.40 -8.76
N SER A 101 -10.36 2.29 -7.77
CA SER A 101 -9.47 2.27 -6.61
C SER A 101 -9.78 1.12 -5.63
N ALA A 102 -11.06 0.75 -5.48
CA ALA A 102 -11.48 -0.42 -4.71
C ALA A 102 -11.00 -1.73 -5.37
N GLY A 103 -11.18 -1.85 -6.69
CA GLY A 103 -10.69 -2.99 -7.46
C GLY A 103 -9.17 -3.12 -7.35
N PHE A 104 -8.47 -2.02 -7.57
CA PHE A 104 -7.02 -1.94 -7.40
C PHE A 104 -6.55 -2.34 -6.00
N THR A 105 -7.15 -1.80 -4.94
CA THR A 105 -6.74 -2.08 -3.56
C THR A 105 -6.96 -3.55 -3.21
N ALA A 106 -8.10 -4.12 -3.59
CA ALA A 106 -8.40 -5.53 -3.41
C ALA A 106 -7.38 -6.42 -4.16
N GLY A 107 -7.12 -6.09 -5.43
CA GLY A 107 -6.11 -6.74 -6.24
C GLY A 107 -4.72 -6.65 -5.61
N PHE A 108 -4.30 -5.45 -5.21
CA PHE A 108 -3.03 -5.16 -4.58
C PHE A 108 -2.82 -5.96 -3.30
N LEU A 109 -3.80 -6.00 -2.41
CA LEU A 109 -3.70 -6.80 -1.18
C LEU A 109 -3.56 -8.29 -1.46
N VAL A 110 -4.31 -8.82 -2.44
CA VAL A 110 -4.20 -10.23 -2.84
C VAL A 110 -2.84 -10.54 -3.47
N GLY A 111 -2.38 -9.68 -4.37
CA GLY A 111 -1.07 -9.78 -5.00
C GLY A 111 0.06 -9.70 -3.97
N PHE A 112 -0.02 -8.73 -3.07
CA PHE A 112 0.92 -8.56 -1.97
C PHE A 112 0.90 -9.75 -1.03
N LYS A 113 -0.25 -10.33 -0.69
CA LYS A 113 -0.29 -11.54 0.13
C LYS A 113 0.43 -12.71 -0.55
N LYS A 114 0.30 -12.86 -1.88
CA LYS A 114 0.89 -13.96 -2.68
C LYS A 114 2.38 -13.78 -3.06
N GLY A 115 2.94 -12.56 -3.08
CA GLY A 115 4.37 -12.30 -3.40
C GLY A 115 5.39 -12.82 -2.37
#